data_AF-A0A8H7KCR8-F1
#
_entry.id   AF-A0A8H7KCR8-F1
#
_cell.length_a   1.000
_cell.length_b   1.000
_cell.length_c   1.000
_cell.angle_alpha   90.00
_cell.angle_beta   90.00
_cell.angle_gamma   90.00
#
_symmetry.space_group_name_H-M   'P 1'
#
loop_
_entity.id
_entity.type
_entity.pdbx_description
1 polymer ?
#
loop_
_entity_poly.entity_id
_entity_poly.type
_entity_poly.pdbx_seq_one_letter_code
_entity_poly.pdbx_strand_id
1 'polypeptide(L)'
;MTKEFTLADVQLHNTADDLYIVVHNKVYSCASFVADHPGGGELISDVAGQDATEAFVDVGHSEEAAEILETLCVGTLKSAAVSKVAATTPSPATNPETTVDVAPTVIDVSSNAISEAKKTEVIEQIKEITISPTTVLRPDSFQFFPLKEKSNISHNVAVYRFSLPSEDSVLGLPIGQHISIGAVVPQPDGTSKEIIRSYTPVSGDHQPGYFDLLIKTYPKGNISKHIEALEIGQSIRVRGPKGAFSYKPNMVRHFGMIAGGTGLTPMLQIVTAIYEGAPLEI
;
A
#
# COMPACT_ATOMS: atom_id res chain seq x y z
N MET A 1 4.94 12.56 -35.74
CA MET A 1 3.79 13.01 -34.94
C MET A 1 3.50 11.89 -33.94
N THR A 2 3.63 12.16 -32.65
CA THR A 2 3.27 11.20 -31.60
C THR A 2 1.75 11.11 -31.54
N LYS A 3 1.21 9.89 -31.57
CA LYS A 3 -0.24 9.65 -31.52
C LYS A 3 -0.76 10.02 -30.12
N GLU A 4 -1.87 10.75 -30.05
CA GLU A 4 -2.52 11.06 -28.77
C GLU A 4 -3.64 10.06 -28.49
N PHE A 5 -3.74 9.64 -27.23
CA PHE A 5 -4.75 8.71 -26.74
C PHE A 5 -5.50 9.33 -25.55
N THR A 6 -6.77 9.01 -25.39
CA THR A 6 -7.50 9.22 -24.13
C THR A 6 -7.38 7.99 -23.24
N LEU A 7 -7.71 8.12 -21.96
CA LEU A 7 -7.73 6.94 -21.06
C LEU A 7 -8.76 5.91 -21.54
N ALA A 8 -9.88 6.37 -22.10
CA ALA A 8 -10.89 5.49 -22.68
C ALA A 8 -10.37 4.71 -23.90
N ASP A 9 -9.50 5.31 -24.73
CA ASP A 9 -8.85 4.60 -25.83
C ASP A 9 -7.92 3.51 -25.30
N VAL A 10 -7.15 3.80 -24.25
CA VAL A 10 -6.23 2.84 -23.63
C VAL A 10 -6.97 1.65 -23.03
N GLN A 11 -8.13 1.88 -22.37
CA GLN A 11 -8.96 0.84 -21.76
C GLN A 11 -9.47 -0.22 -22.75
N LEU A 12 -9.56 0.11 -24.05
CA LEU A 12 -9.95 -0.84 -25.09
C LEU A 12 -8.86 -1.88 -25.38
N HIS A 13 -7.62 -1.61 -25.01
CA HIS A 13 -6.45 -2.46 -25.22
C HIS A 13 -6.10 -3.19 -23.90
N ASN A 14 -6.96 -4.13 -23.49
CA ASN A 14 -6.89 -4.80 -22.18
C ASN A 14 -6.76 -6.33 -22.25
N THR A 15 -6.29 -6.88 -23.38
CA THR A 15 -6.15 -8.33 -23.58
C THR A 15 -4.69 -8.72 -23.83
N ALA A 16 -4.32 -9.98 -23.66
CA ALA A 16 -2.92 -10.43 -23.83
C ALA A 16 -2.35 -10.12 -25.24
N ASP A 17 -3.18 -10.23 -26.27
CA ASP A 17 -2.79 -9.99 -27.66
C ASP A 17 -2.91 -8.51 -28.08
N ASP A 18 -3.56 -7.69 -27.25
CA ASP A 18 -3.77 -6.26 -27.46
C ASP A 18 -3.82 -5.53 -26.11
N LEU A 19 -2.62 -5.18 -25.61
CA LEU A 19 -2.38 -4.69 -24.25
C LEU A 19 -1.68 -3.35 -24.27
N TYR A 20 -2.35 -2.29 -23.83
CA TYR A 20 -1.73 -0.99 -23.60
C TYR A 20 -1.68 -0.66 -22.12
N ILE A 21 -0.65 0.09 -21.72
CA ILE A 21 -0.54 0.69 -20.38
C ILE A 21 -0.14 2.17 -20.50
N VAL A 22 -0.49 2.95 -19.49
CA VAL A 22 0.05 4.31 -19.32
C VAL A 22 1.15 4.30 -18.26
N VAL A 23 2.29 4.93 -18.55
CA VAL A 23 3.33 5.25 -17.56
C VAL A 23 3.78 6.70 -17.77
N HIS A 24 3.70 7.54 -16.74
CA HIS A 24 4.11 8.95 -16.80
C HIS A 24 3.50 9.73 -17.99
N ASN A 25 2.20 9.57 -18.25
CA ASN A 25 1.45 10.18 -19.38
C ASN A 25 1.92 9.75 -20.79
N LYS A 26 2.73 8.70 -20.92
CA LYS A 26 3.03 8.03 -22.19
C LYS A 26 2.25 6.72 -22.28
N VAL A 27 1.85 6.36 -23.50
CA VAL A 27 1.10 5.13 -23.78
C VAL A 27 2.02 4.14 -24.47
N TYR A 28 2.03 2.90 -23.96
CA TYR A 28 2.92 1.84 -24.38
C TYR A 28 2.12 0.62 -24.84
N SER A 29 2.50 0.02 -25.96
CA SER A 29 1.94 -1.25 -26.41
C SER A 29 2.84 -2.38 -25.93
N CYS A 30 2.32 -3.22 -25.04
CA CYS A 30 3.12 -4.23 -24.36
C CYS A 30 2.81 -5.66 -24.80
N ALA A 31 1.83 -5.89 -25.69
CA ALA A 31 1.43 -7.22 -26.15
C ALA A 31 2.61 -8.10 -26.62
N SER A 32 3.56 -7.52 -27.37
CA SER A 32 4.75 -8.25 -27.84
C SER A 32 5.81 -8.50 -26.77
N PHE A 33 5.68 -7.89 -25.58
CA PHE A 33 6.67 -7.96 -24.50
C PHE A 33 6.15 -8.73 -23.27
N VAL A 34 4.85 -9.03 -23.17
CA VAL A 34 4.25 -9.71 -22.02
C VAL A 34 5.00 -11.01 -21.67
N ALA A 35 5.27 -11.85 -22.67
CA ALA A 35 5.95 -13.13 -22.46
C ALA A 35 7.43 -12.99 -22.06
N ASP A 36 8.08 -11.92 -22.51
CA ASP A 36 9.51 -11.66 -22.28
C ASP A 36 9.75 -10.80 -21.02
N HIS A 37 8.67 -10.39 -20.33
CA HIS A 37 8.77 -9.56 -19.14
C HIS A 37 9.49 -10.32 -17.99
N PRO A 38 10.66 -9.86 -17.53
CA PRO A 38 11.44 -10.57 -16.51
C PRO A 38 10.74 -10.71 -15.15
N GLY A 39 9.76 -9.84 -14.85
CA GLY A 39 8.91 -9.93 -13.66
C GLY A 39 7.73 -10.88 -13.79
N GLY A 40 7.53 -11.49 -14.96
CA GLY A 40 6.38 -12.32 -15.32
C GLY A 40 5.29 -11.52 -16.05
N GLY A 41 4.76 -12.07 -17.14
CA GLY A 41 3.75 -11.40 -17.97
C GLY A 41 2.42 -11.12 -17.27
N GLU A 42 2.08 -11.92 -16.26
CA GLU A 42 0.86 -11.76 -15.45
C GLU A 42 0.81 -10.36 -14.80
N LEU A 43 1.95 -9.84 -14.31
CA LEU A 43 2.00 -8.52 -13.66
C LEU A 43 1.69 -7.35 -14.61
N ILE A 44 2.01 -7.49 -15.89
CA ILE A 44 1.65 -6.51 -16.92
C ILE A 44 0.17 -6.68 -17.29
N SER A 45 -0.32 -7.92 -17.30
CA SER A 45 -1.72 -8.25 -17.61
C SER A 45 -2.70 -7.70 -16.58
N ASP A 46 -2.32 -7.65 -15.30
CA ASP A 46 -3.13 -7.07 -14.22
C ASP A 46 -3.43 -5.57 -14.40
N VAL A 47 -2.55 -4.85 -15.10
CA VAL A 47 -2.66 -3.41 -15.36
C VAL A 47 -3.00 -3.10 -16.81
N ALA A 48 -3.43 -4.11 -17.58
CA ALA A 48 -3.85 -3.98 -18.96
C ALA A 48 -4.99 -2.94 -19.11
N GLY A 49 -4.80 -1.99 -20.02
CA GLY A 49 -5.73 -0.89 -20.28
C GLY A 49 -5.78 0.20 -19.21
N GLN A 50 -4.84 0.22 -18.25
CA GLN A 50 -4.87 1.12 -17.09
C GLN A 50 -3.66 2.07 -17.05
N ASP A 51 -3.72 3.05 -16.13
CA ASP A 51 -2.53 3.80 -15.72
C ASP A 51 -1.70 2.98 -14.75
N ALA A 52 -0.61 2.44 -15.25
CA ALA A 52 0.33 1.59 -14.54
C ALA A 52 1.51 2.39 -13.96
N THR A 53 1.46 3.72 -13.92
CA THR A 53 2.58 4.55 -13.44
C THR A 53 3.00 4.15 -12.02
N GLU A 54 2.05 3.99 -11.10
CA GLU A 54 2.32 3.57 -9.72
C GLU A 54 2.94 2.16 -9.69
N ALA A 55 2.31 1.19 -10.36
CA ALA A 55 2.79 -0.19 -10.41
C ALA A 55 4.22 -0.28 -11.00
N PHE A 56 4.51 0.45 -12.07
CA PHE A 56 5.82 0.49 -12.71
C PHE A 56 6.89 1.10 -11.78
N VAL A 57 6.56 2.17 -11.06
CA VAL A 57 7.49 2.86 -10.15
C VAL A 57 7.74 2.04 -8.88
N ASP A 58 6.70 1.43 -8.31
CA ASP A 58 6.75 0.70 -7.03
C ASP A 58 7.60 -0.57 -7.12
N VAL A 59 7.51 -1.30 -8.25
CA VAL A 59 8.35 -2.48 -8.52
C VAL A 59 9.84 -2.10 -8.59
N GLY A 60 10.15 -0.87 -9.01
CA GLY A 60 11.51 -0.34 -9.01
C GLY A 60 12.40 -0.89 -10.13
N HIS A 61 11.85 -0.92 -11.35
CA HIS A 61 12.55 -1.25 -12.59
C HIS A 61 13.89 -0.50 -12.76
N SER A 62 14.89 -1.19 -13.32
CA SER A 62 16.23 -0.63 -13.57
C SER A 62 16.24 0.34 -14.76
N GLU A 63 17.36 1.02 -15.02
CA GLU A 63 17.51 1.91 -16.17
C GLU A 63 17.34 1.15 -17.50
N GLU A 64 17.82 -0.09 -17.58
CA GLU A 64 17.67 -0.95 -18.76
C GLU A 64 16.18 -1.29 -19.03
N ALA A 65 15.39 -1.48 -17.97
CA ALA A 65 13.96 -1.70 -18.12
C ALA A 65 13.22 -0.44 -18.58
N ALA A 66 13.69 0.76 -18.20
CA ALA A 66 13.17 2.01 -18.74
C ALA A 66 13.52 2.19 -20.22
N GLU A 67 14.70 1.76 -20.67
CA GLU A 67 15.08 1.77 -22.09
C GLU A 67 14.18 0.84 -22.91
N ILE A 68 13.92 -0.38 -22.44
CA ILE A 68 12.97 -1.29 -23.08
C ILE A 68 11.58 -0.66 -23.16
N LEU A 69 11.10 -0.05 -22.06
CA LEU A 69 9.79 0.62 -22.04
C LEU A 69 9.71 1.72 -23.11
N GLU A 70 10.74 2.53 -23.30
CA GLU A 70 10.75 3.56 -24.35
C GLU A 70 10.61 2.97 -25.77
N THR A 71 11.11 1.76 -26.03
CA THR A 71 10.92 1.08 -27.33
C THR A 71 9.47 0.69 -27.62
N LEU A 72 8.66 0.53 -26.58
CA LEU A 72 7.24 0.15 -26.66
C LEU A 72 6.30 1.36 -26.76
N CYS A 73 6.85 2.58 -26.76
CA CYS A 73 6.07 3.82 -26.74
C CYS A 73 5.31 4.02 -28.06
N VAL A 74 3.99 4.07 -27.98
CA VAL A 74 3.10 4.27 -29.14
C VAL A 74 2.45 5.66 -29.16
N GLY A 75 2.56 6.42 -28.07
CA GLY A 75 1.98 7.75 -28.01
C GLY A 75 1.97 8.39 -26.62
N THR A 76 1.15 9.43 -26.49
CA THR A 76 0.98 10.20 -25.24
C THR A 76 -0.48 10.26 -24.83
N LEU A 77 -0.72 10.26 -23.52
CA LEU A 77 -2.04 10.43 -22.96
C LEU A 77 -2.45 11.92 -23.02
N LYS A 78 -3.67 12.19 -23.49
CA LYS A 78 -4.23 13.54 -23.54
C LYS A 78 -4.44 14.04 -22.11
N SER A 79 -3.65 15.03 -21.70
CA SER A 79 -3.86 15.70 -20.42
C SER A 79 -5.19 16.45 -20.46
N ALA A 80 -6.09 16.16 -19.52
CA ALA A 80 -7.31 16.94 -19.34
C ALA A 80 -6.89 18.36 -18.93
N ALA A 81 -7.15 19.35 -19.80
CA ALA A 81 -7.00 20.75 -19.45
C ALA A 81 -7.92 21.06 -18.26
N VAL A 82 -7.33 21.18 -17.06
CA VAL A 82 -8.04 21.68 -15.89
C VAL A 82 -8.29 23.17 -16.12
N SER A 83 -9.47 23.50 -16.64
CA SER A 83 -9.99 24.86 -16.62
C SER A 83 -10.15 25.30 -15.16
N LYS A 84 -9.30 26.24 -14.72
CA LYS A 84 -9.51 27.05 -13.52
C LYS A 84 -10.92 27.64 -13.53
N VAL A 85 -11.77 27.30 -12.57
CA VAL A 85 -12.78 28.22 -12.04
C VAL A 85 -12.89 28.01 -10.53
N ALA A 86 -12.55 29.06 -9.80
CA ALA A 86 -12.78 29.20 -8.38
C ALA A 86 -14.27 29.43 -8.07
N ALA A 87 -14.71 28.85 -6.95
CA ALA A 87 -15.93 29.08 -6.18
C ALA A 87 -16.96 30.11 -6.68
N THR A 88 -18.20 29.65 -6.90
CA THR A 88 -19.41 30.26 -6.27
C THR A 88 -20.64 29.37 -6.44
N THR A 89 -21.31 29.08 -5.33
CA THR A 89 -22.67 28.52 -5.24
C THR A 89 -23.71 29.51 -5.80
N PRO A 90 -24.87 29.03 -6.30
CA PRO A 90 -26.07 29.05 -5.44
C PRO A 90 -27.05 27.87 -5.61
N SER A 91 -27.74 27.55 -4.51
CA SER A 91 -28.97 26.72 -4.40
C SER A 91 -30.20 27.54 -4.85
N PRO A 92 -31.33 26.95 -5.32
CA PRO A 92 -32.42 26.45 -4.44
C PRO A 92 -33.11 25.14 -4.93
N ALA A 93 -33.44 24.19 -4.03
CA ALA A 93 -34.79 23.87 -3.47
C ALA A 93 -35.73 23.09 -4.45
N THR A 94 -36.52 22.04 -4.14
CA THR A 94 -37.15 21.51 -2.91
C THR A 94 -37.75 20.09 -3.17
N ASN A 95 -37.55 19.13 -2.25
CA ASN A 95 -38.36 17.99 -1.69
C ASN A 95 -39.56 17.33 -2.44
N PRO A 96 -40.10 16.14 -2.00
CA PRO A 96 -39.97 15.42 -0.70
C PRO A 96 -39.56 13.93 -0.80
N GLU A 97 -38.81 13.34 0.14
CA GLU A 97 -39.12 12.96 1.54
C GLU A 97 -39.98 11.68 1.66
N THR A 98 -39.36 10.60 2.15
CA THR A 98 -40.02 9.62 3.03
C THR A 98 -38.99 9.14 4.04
N THR A 99 -39.31 9.41 5.30
CA THR A 99 -38.48 9.31 6.50
C THR A 99 -38.56 7.93 7.12
N VAL A 100 -37.45 7.49 7.73
CA VAL A 100 -37.48 6.68 8.96
C VAL A 100 -36.50 7.30 9.94
N ASP A 101 -37.07 7.88 10.99
CA ASP A 101 -36.44 8.52 12.14
C ASP A 101 -35.57 7.54 12.94
N VAL A 102 -34.36 7.98 13.29
CA VAL A 102 -33.78 7.68 14.61
C VAL A 102 -33.11 8.96 15.12
N ALA A 103 -33.77 9.63 16.06
CA ALA A 103 -33.25 10.81 16.74
C ALA A 103 -32.05 10.47 17.65
N PRO A 104 -31.07 11.38 17.82
CA PRO A 104 -30.01 11.22 18.80
C PRO A 104 -30.60 11.46 20.20
N THR A 105 -30.59 10.44 21.04
CA THR A 105 -30.95 10.61 22.45
C THR A 105 -29.78 11.25 23.19
N VAL A 106 -29.94 12.52 23.55
CA VAL A 106 -29.20 13.15 24.64
C VAL A 106 -29.50 12.35 25.92
N ILE A 107 -28.47 11.69 26.47
CA ILE A 107 -28.59 10.99 27.75
C ILE A 107 -28.57 12.06 28.85
N ASP A 108 -29.75 12.40 29.35
CA ASP A 108 -29.91 13.12 30.61
C ASP A 108 -29.45 12.23 31.76
N VAL A 109 -28.33 12.59 32.37
CA VAL A 109 -27.75 11.93 33.55
C VAL A 109 -28.53 12.35 34.80
N SER A 110 -29.78 11.91 34.88
CA SER A 110 -30.58 12.06 36.11
C SER A 110 -31.69 11.00 36.26
N SER A 111 -31.34 9.71 36.22
CA SER A 111 -32.08 8.68 36.97
C SER A 111 -31.32 7.35 37.08
N ASN A 112 -31.03 6.94 38.32
CA ASN A 112 -30.43 5.65 38.66
C ASN A 112 -31.51 4.55 38.70
N ALA A 113 -31.59 3.72 37.66
CA ALA A 113 -32.10 2.35 37.76
C ALA A 113 -31.73 1.52 36.51
N ILE A 114 -30.43 1.32 36.27
CA ILE A 114 -29.97 0.23 35.40
C ILE A 114 -29.78 -0.98 36.30
N SER A 115 -30.57 -2.05 36.08
CA SER A 115 -30.42 -3.32 36.81
C SER A 115 -28.99 -3.84 36.67
N GLU A 116 -28.40 -4.36 37.75
CA GLU A 116 -27.03 -4.88 37.78
C GLU A 116 -26.70 -5.82 36.60
N ALA A 117 -27.65 -6.65 36.15
CA ALA A 117 -27.48 -7.51 34.97
C ALA A 117 -27.22 -6.75 33.65
N LYS A 118 -27.94 -5.65 33.41
CA LYS A 118 -27.70 -4.76 32.23
C LYS A 118 -26.40 -4.00 32.36
N LYS A 119 -25.97 -3.71 33.59
CA LYS A 119 -24.69 -3.06 33.85
C LYS A 119 -23.53 -4.00 33.52
N THR A 120 -23.64 -5.28 33.89
CA THR A 120 -22.67 -6.32 33.54
C THR A 120 -22.61 -6.55 32.03
N GLU A 121 -23.74 -6.66 31.34
CA GLU A 121 -23.80 -6.87 29.88
C GLU A 121 -23.25 -5.68 29.09
N VAL A 122 -23.54 -4.44 29.51
CA VAL A 122 -22.95 -3.23 28.92
C VAL A 122 -21.45 -3.12 29.22
N ILE A 123 -21.00 -3.53 30.42
CA ILE A 123 -19.57 -3.57 30.76
C ILE A 123 -18.84 -4.66 29.96
N GLU A 124 -19.48 -5.78 29.69
CA GLU A 124 -18.93 -6.90 28.92
C GLU A 124 -18.86 -6.55 27.41
N GLN A 125 -19.90 -5.88 26.88
CA GLN A 125 -19.88 -5.30 25.53
C GLN A 125 -18.86 -4.16 25.38
N ILE A 126 -18.68 -3.31 26.40
CA ILE A 126 -17.63 -2.27 26.40
C ILE A 126 -16.24 -2.91 26.50
N LYS A 127 -16.08 -4.02 27.24
CA LYS A 127 -14.83 -4.80 27.26
C LYS A 127 -14.53 -5.44 25.91
N GLU A 128 -15.53 -6.01 25.22
CA GLU A 128 -15.36 -6.55 23.86
C GLU A 128 -15.02 -5.45 22.82
N ILE A 129 -15.60 -4.26 22.93
CA ILE A 129 -15.26 -3.09 22.08
C ILE A 129 -13.83 -2.56 22.36
N THR A 130 -13.20 -2.94 23.48
CA THR A 130 -11.89 -2.42 23.93
C THR A 130 -10.71 -3.38 23.65
N ILE A 131 -10.89 -4.54 23.01
CA ILE A 131 -9.79 -5.52 22.80
C ILE A 131 -9.64 -5.92 21.33
N SER A 132 -9.90 -5.02 20.39
CA SER A 132 -9.36 -5.16 19.03
C SER A 132 -8.21 -4.16 18.86
N PRO A 133 -6.97 -4.62 18.64
CA PRO A 133 -5.85 -3.71 18.50
C PRO A 133 -6.09 -2.75 17.33
N THR A 134 -5.92 -1.45 17.57
CA THR A 134 -6.13 -0.43 16.54
C THR A 134 -5.11 -0.61 15.40
N THR A 135 -5.60 -0.90 14.20
CA THR A 135 -4.78 -0.98 12.99
C THR A 135 -4.40 0.41 12.49
N VAL A 136 -3.15 0.61 12.09
CA VAL A 136 -2.66 1.97 11.78
C VAL A 136 -2.58 2.27 10.28
N LEU A 137 -2.47 1.26 9.42
CA LEU A 137 -2.16 1.46 8.01
C LEU A 137 -3.29 2.19 7.25
N ARG A 138 -2.90 3.10 6.33
CA ARG A 138 -3.79 3.88 5.46
C ARG A 138 -3.36 3.69 3.99
N PRO A 139 -4.21 3.11 3.12
CA PRO A 139 -3.81 2.75 1.75
C PRO A 139 -3.34 3.94 0.91
N ASP A 140 -4.07 5.06 1.02
CA ASP A 140 -3.92 6.21 0.12
C ASP A 140 -3.19 7.38 0.75
N SER A 141 -2.75 7.25 2.00
CA SER A 141 -2.17 8.36 2.77
C SER A 141 -0.86 7.95 3.43
N PHE A 142 0.18 8.73 3.18
CA PHE A 142 1.46 8.55 3.86
C PHE A 142 1.34 8.93 5.34
N GLN A 143 1.93 8.08 6.17
CA GLN A 143 2.04 8.20 7.62
C GLN A 143 3.52 8.13 8.01
N PHE A 144 3.87 8.70 9.15
CA PHE A 144 5.24 8.81 9.62
C PHE A 144 5.46 7.88 10.81
N PHE A 145 6.47 7.02 10.69
CA PHE A 145 6.81 6.06 11.74
C PHE A 145 8.26 6.27 12.18
N PRO A 146 8.53 6.65 13.44
CA PRO A 146 9.87 6.95 13.92
C PRO A 146 10.68 5.67 14.14
N LEU A 147 11.96 5.72 13.78
CA LEU A 147 12.92 4.66 14.04
C LEU A 147 13.16 4.57 15.55
N LYS A 148 12.83 3.43 16.14
CA LYS A 148 13.02 3.13 17.56
C LYS A 148 14.37 2.46 17.83
N GLU A 149 14.75 1.53 16.95
CA GLU A 149 15.94 0.69 17.14
C GLU A 149 16.52 0.28 15.78
N LYS A 150 17.84 0.15 15.72
CA LYS A 150 18.58 -0.33 14.54
C LYS A 150 19.57 -1.41 14.98
N SER A 151 19.39 -2.62 14.47
CA SER A 151 20.16 -3.80 14.84
C SER A 151 20.87 -4.37 13.61
N ASN A 152 22.20 -4.25 13.57
CA ASN A 152 23.01 -4.74 12.45
C ASN A 152 23.11 -6.27 12.49
N ILE A 153 22.72 -6.92 11.39
CA ILE A 153 22.78 -8.38 11.24
C ILE A 153 24.06 -8.79 10.51
N SER A 154 24.47 -8.01 9.51
CA SER A 154 25.72 -8.22 8.76
C SER A 154 26.25 -6.90 8.21
N HIS A 155 27.32 -6.95 7.41
CA HIS A 155 27.96 -5.77 6.82
C HIS A 155 27.03 -4.90 5.95
N ASN A 156 25.94 -5.47 5.42
CA ASN A 156 24.98 -4.74 4.58
C ASN A 156 23.52 -5.11 4.86
N VAL A 157 23.22 -5.77 5.98
CA VAL A 157 21.85 -6.10 6.38
C VAL A 157 21.63 -5.66 7.81
N ALA A 158 20.54 -4.96 8.05
CA ALA A 158 20.11 -4.57 9.39
C ALA A 158 18.58 -4.71 9.52
N VAL A 159 18.15 -4.90 10.76
CA VAL A 159 16.74 -4.81 11.16
C VAL A 159 16.50 -3.41 11.72
N TYR A 160 15.46 -2.76 11.22
CA TYR A 160 15.02 -1.43 11.61
C TYR A 160 13.64 -1.55 12.24
N ARG A 161 13.54 -1.17 13.51
CA ARG A 161 12.29 -1.18 14.27
C ARG A 161 11.67 0.19 14.26
N PHE A 162 10.44 0.29 13.81
CA PHE A 162 9.69 1.55 13.78
C PHE A 162 8.54 1.52 14.77
N SER A 163 8.39 2.56 15.59
CA SER A 163 7.30 2.65 16.55
C SER A 163 5.98 2.89 15.85
N LEU A 164 4.91 2.27 16.36
CA LEU A 164 3.54 2.61 16.03
C LEU A 164 3.03 3.76 16.93
N PRO A 165 1.87 4.38 16.61
CA PRO A 165 1.34 5.52 17.37
C PRO A 165 1.04 5.22 18.84
N SER A 166 0.77 3.96 19.19
CA SER A 166 0.54 3.48 20.55
C SER A 166 1.19 2.11 20.77
N GLU A 167 1.57 1.80 22.01
CA GLU A 167 2.13 0.48 22.37
C GLU A 167 1.14 -0.68 22.15
N ASP A 168 -0.17 -0.39 22.14
CA ASP A 168 -1.23 -1.38 21.91
C ASP A 168 -1.69 -1.45 20.43
N SER A 169 -1.20 -0.55 19.58
CA SER A 169 -1.56 -0.55 18.16
C SER A 169 -0.78 -1.60 17.38
N VAL A 170 -1.39 -2.12 16.32
CA VAL A 170 -0.76 -3.08 15.39
C VAL A 170 -0.66 -2.48 14.01
N LEU A 171 0.23 -3.01 13.17
CA LEU A 171 0.41 -2.47 11.82
C LEU A 171 -0.88 -2.64 11.01
N GLY A 172 -1.52 -3.81 11.13
CA GLY A 172 -2.75 -4.13 10.41
C GLY A 172 -2.48 -4.38 8.93
N LEU A 173 -1.39 -5.07 8.62
CA LEU A 173 -1.02 -5.44 7.25
C LEU A 173 -1.59 -6.82 6.92
N PRO A 174 -2.58 -6.93 6.01
CA PRO A 174 -3.10 -8.23 5.61
C PRO A 174 -2.00 -9.15 5.08
N ILE A 175 -2.05 -10.43 5.43
CA ILE A 175 -1.04 -11.41 5.03
C ILE A 175 -1.05 -11.55 3.50
N GLY A 176 0.12 -11.42 2.87
CA GLY A 176 0.27 -11.42 1.42
C GLY A 176 0.40 -10.02 0.81
N GLN A 177 0.12 -8.97 1.59
CA GLN A 177 0.27 -7.57 1.21
C GLN A 177 1.55 -6.96 1.80
N HIS A 178 1.92 -5.79 1.29
CA HIS A 178 3.12 -5.06 1.67
C HIS A 178 2.83 -3.58 1.96
N ILE A 179 3.83 -2.87 2.48
CA ILE A 179 3.82 -1.42 2.64
C ILE A 179 4.66 -0.74 1.56
N SER A 180 4.34 0.51 1.24
CA SER A 180 5.13 1.35 0.34
C SER A 180 5.83 2.45 1.14
N ILE A 181 7.16 2.52 1.01
CA ILE A 181 8.00 3.54 1.63
C ILE A 181 8.35 4.60 0.58
N GLY A 182 8.05 5.86 0.89
CA GLY A 182 8.34 7.00 0.03
C GLY A 182 9.53 7.81 0.51
N ALA A 183 10.42 8.21 -0.41
CA ALA A 183 11.43 9.23 -0.15
C ALA A 183 11.46 10.26 -1.28
N VAL A 184 11.77 11.50 -0.93
CA VAL A 184 11.96 12.58 -1.89
C VAL A 184 13.45 12.78 -2.09
N VAL A 185 13.94 12.53 -3.30
CA VAL A 185 15.36 12.61 -3.64
C VAL A 185 15.64 13.87 -4.47
N PRO A 186 16.53 14.77 -4.02
CA PRO A 186 16.95 15.93 -4.80
C PRO A 186 17.64 15.50 -6.09
N GLN A 187 17.35 16.20 -7.19
CA GLN A 187 17.97 15.98 -8.48
C GLN A 187 19.03 17.06 -8.79
N PRO A 188 20.03 16.77 -9.63
CA PRO A 188 21.09 17.73 -9.97
C PRO A 188 20.59 19.02 -10.63
N ASP A 189 19.41 18.97 -11.27
CA ASP A 189 18.75 20.11 -11.90
C ASP A 189 17.98 21.01 -10.92
N GLY A 190 18.05 20.71 -9.62
CA GLY A 190 17.36 21.45 -8.56
C GLY A 190 15.91 21.01 -8.34
N THR A 191 15.39 20.04 -9.11
CA THR A 191 14.07 19.44 -8.89
C THR A 191 14.15 18.33 -7.83
N SER A 192 13.01 17.77 -7.46
CA SER A 192 12.93 16.62 -6.57
C SER A 192 12.11 15.49 -7.21
N LYS A 193 12.57 14.26 -7.02
CA LYS A 193 11.89 13.06 -7.50
C LYS A 193 11.38 12.26 -6.31
N GLU A 194 10.10 11.94 -6.30
CA GLU A 194 9.55 11.00 -5.34
C GLU A 194 9.86 9.57 -5.81
N ILE A 195 10.41 8.78 -4.90
CA ILE A 195 10.73 7.37 -5.10
C ILE A 195 9.94 6.59 -4.08
N ILE A 196 9.19 5.61 -4.56
CA ILE A 196 8.38 4.72 -3.73
C ILE A 196 8.87 3.29 -3.95
N ARG A 197 9.02 2.51 -2.87
CA ARG A 197 9.44 1.11 -2.94
C ARG A 197 8.65 0.26 -1.95
N SER A 198 8.36 -0.97 -2.37
CA SER A 198 7.64 -1.95 -1.56
C SER A 198 8.54 -2.66 -0.56
N TYR A 199 8.04 -2.84 0.65
CA TYR A 199 8.69 -3.61 1.72
C TYR A 199 7.64 -4.48 2.43
N THR A 200 7.99 -5.72 2.74
CA THR A 200 7.19 -6.57 3.63
C THR A 200 7.88 -6.64 5.00
N PRO A 201 7.22 -6.16 6.07
CA PRO A 201 7.71 -6.32 7.43
C PRO A 201 7.96 -7.78 7.80
N VAL A 202 8.93 -8.00 8.69
CA VAL A 202 9.28 -9.33 9.22
C VAL A 202 8.64 -9.60 10.59
N SER A 203 8.02 -8.59 11.18
CA SER A 203 7.15 -8.69 12.35
C SER A 203 5.68 -8.84 11.93
N GLY A 204 4.86 -9.49 12.75
CA GLY A 204 3.40 -9.58 12.58
C GLY A 204 2.62 -8.83 13.66
N ASP A 205 1.30 -8.78 13.51
CA ASP A 205 0.39 -8.07 14.43
C ASP A 205 0.32 -8.72 15.83
N HIS A 206 0.95 -9.88 16.06
CA HIS A 206 1.08 -10.48 17.38
C HIS A 206 2.10 -9.74 18.29
N GLN A 207 2.86 -8.78 17.75
CA GLN A 207 3.79 -7.91 18.46
C GLN A 207 3.32 -6.45 18.32
N PRO A 208 2.48 -5.94 19.24
CA PRO A 208 1.98 -4.57 19.13
C PRO A 208 3.06 -3.53 19.46
N GLY A 209 2.82 -2.29 19.05
CA GLY A 209 3.64 -1.13 19.34
C GLY A 209 4.78 -0.85 18.37
N TYR A 210 5.11 -1.78 17.47
CA TYR A 210 6.15 -1.58 16.46
C TYR A 210 5.96 -2.45 15.22
N PHE A 211 6.75 -2.19 14.19
CA PHE A 211 7.03 -3.15 13.12
C PHE A 211 8.50 -3.14 12.74
N ASP A 212 9.01 -4.28 12.31
CA ASP A 212 10.41 -4.49 11.95
C ASP A 212 10.57 -4.67 10.44
N LEU A 213 11.52 -3.94 9.85
CA LEU A 213 11.95 -4.11 8.47
C LEU A 213 13.36 -4.69 8.42
N LEU A 214 13.52 -5.83 7.75
CA LEU A 214 14.83 -6.36 7.39
C LEU A 214 15.25 -5.77 6.04
N ILE A 215 16.29 -4.94 6.05
CA ILE A 215 16.72 -4.21 4.85
C ILE A 215 18.16 -4.55 4.55
N LYS A 216 18.40 -4.94 3.29
CA LYS A 216 19.74 -5.01 2.70
C LYS A 216 20.08 -3.66 2.07
N THR A 217 21.16 -3.04 2.51
CA THR A 217 21.66 -1.79 1.96
C THR A 217 22.42 -2.04 0.66
N TYR A 218 22.04 -1.31 -0.39
CA TYR A 218 22.78 -1.26 -1.65
C TYR A 218 23.50 0.09 -1.77
N PRO A 219 24.79 0.13 -2.19
CA PRO A 219 25.55 1.38 -2.27
C PRO A 219 24.90 2.50 -3.08
N LYS A 220 24.23 2.14 -4.19
CA LYS A 220 23.48 3.06 -5.06
C LYS A 220 21.96 3.02 -4.81
N GLY A 221 21.51 2.39 -3.74
CA GLY A 221 20.09 2.21 -3.47
C GLY A 221 19.45 3.47 -2.89
N ASN A 222 18.39 3.97 -3.52
CA ASN A 222 17.72 5.20 -3.08
C ASN A 222 17.12 5.06 -1.66
N ILE A 223 16.11 4.20 -1.50
CA ILE A 223 15.42 4.02 -0.20
C ILE A 223 16.31 3.31 0.82
N SER A 224 17.08 2.30 0.41
CA SER A 224 17.92 1.56 1.35
C SER A 224 19.00 2.42 1.99
N LYS A 225 19.62 3.36 1.23
CA LYS A 225 20.60 4.30 1.80
C LYS A 225 19.94 5.38 2.63
N HIS A 226 18.75 5.84 2.24
CA HIS A 226 17.97 6.77 3.04
C HIS A 226 17.67 6.18 4.43
N ILE A 227 17.19 4.93 4.49
CA ILE A 227 16.91 4.25 5.76
C ILE A 227 18.19 3.94 6.54
N GLU A 228 19.27 3.57 5.87
CA GLU A 228 20.57 3.34 6.52
C GLU A 228 21.07 4.57 7.29
N ALA A 229 20.86 5.76 6.71
CA ALA A 229 21.29 7.04 7.26
C ALA A 229 20.36 7.58 8.37
N LEU A 230 19.22 6.95 8.63
CA LEU A 230 18.32 7.40 9.68
C LEU A 230 18.95 7.26 11.06
N GLU A 231 18.75 8.30 11.87
CA GLU A 231 19.02 8.31 13.30
C GLU A 231 17.77 7.90 14.09
N ILE A 232 17.96 7.36 15.29
CA ILE A 232 16.85 7.00 16.18
C ILE A 232 16.00 8.26 16.44
N GLY A 233 14.67 8.09 16.33
CA GLY A 233 13.68 9.16 16.42
C GLY A 233 13.27 9.76 15.07
N GLN A 234 14.09 9.63 14.02
CA GLN A 234 13.71 10.07 12.67
C GLN A 234 12.70 9.13 12.04
N SER A 235 11.80 9.65 11.21
CA SER A 235 10.68 8.88 10.66
C SER A 235 10.84 8.51 9.19
N ILE A 236 10.35 7.33 8.83
CA ILE A 236 10.05 6.97 7.44
C ILE A 236 8.62 7.36 7.08
N ARG A 237 8.39 7.63 5.79
CA ARG A 237 7.05 7.83 5.22
C ARG A 237 6.53 6.52 4.65
N VAL A 238 5.40 6.04 5.16
CA VAL A 238 4.80 4.75 4.81
C VAL A 238 3.34 4.92 4.44
N ARG A 239 2.89 4.26 3.37
CA ARG A 239 1.47 4.03 3.09
C ARG A 239 1.23 2.55 2.83
N GLY A 240 -0.02 2.11 2.96
CA GLY A 240 -0.40 0.72 2.76
C GLY A 240 -1.67 0.37 3.53
N PRO A 241 -2.18 -0.86 3.41
CA PRO A 241 -1.58 -1.95 2.68
C PRO A 241 -1.65 -1.78 1.15
N LYS A 242 -0.76 -2.48 0.44
CA LYS A 242 -0.69 -2.56 -1.03
C LYS A 242 -0.46 -4.00 -1.48
N GLY A 243 -0.87 -4.32 -2.69
CA GLY A 243 -0.75 -5.66 -3.29
C GLY A 243 -2.10 -6.38 -3.41
N ALA A 244 -2.26 -7.14 -4.49
CA ALA A 244 -3.51 -7.83 -4.81
C ALA A 244 -3.68 -9.16 -4.05
N PHE A 245 -2.58 -9.81 -3.69
CA PHE A 245 -2.63 -11.10 -3.03
C PHE A 245 -3.02 -10.95 -1.55
N SER A 246 -4.00 -11.76 -1.11
CA SER A 246 -4.44 -11.85 0.27
C SER A 246 -4.55 -13.33 0.64
N TYR A 247 -3.76 -13.75 1.62
CA TYR A 247 -3.75 -15.11 2.10
C TYR A 247 -5.03 -15.42 2.89
N LYS A 248 -5.64 -16.57 2.59
CA LYS A 248 -6.71 -17.14 3.40
C LYS A 248 -6.30 -18.51 3.93
N PRO A 249 -6.61 -18.85 5.19
CA PRO A 249 -6.33 -20.17 5.73
C PRO A 249 -6.83 -21.29 4.82
N ASN A 250 -5.93 -22.22 4.49
CA ASN A 250 -6.21 -23.37 3.62
C ASN A 250 -6.69 -23.02 2.19
N MET A 251 -6.42 -21.82 1.68
CA MET A 251 -6.82 -21.42 0.32
C MET A 251 -6.29 -22.35 -0.78
N VAL A 252 -5.15 -23.00 -0.52
CA VAL A 252 -4.55 -24.01 -1.38
C VAL A 252 -3.97 -25.13 -0.53
N ARG A 253 -3.83 -26.32 -1.13
CA ARG A 253 -3.20 -27.48 -0.49
C ARG A 253 -1.67 -27.34 -0.40
N HIS A 254 -1.05 -26.65 -1.36
CA HIS A 254 0.41 -26.52 -1.49
C HIS A 254 0.76 -25.11 -1.96
N PHE A 255 1.78 -24.51 -1.35
CA PHE A 255 2.45 -23.32 -1.86
C PHE A 255 3.80 -23.71 -2.44
N GLY A 256 4.06 -23.29 -3.68
CA GLY A 256 5.41 -23.29 -4.25
C GLY A 256 6.00 -21.88 -4.14
N MET A 257 7.07 -21.72 -3.37
CA MET A 257 7.71 -20.42 -3.14
C MET A 257 9.15 -20.45 -3.64
N ILE A 258 9.52 -19.45 -4.45
CA ILE A 258 10.89 -19.24 -4.93
C ILE A 258 11.27 -17.81 -4.57
N ALA A 259 12.37 -17.66 -3.82
CA ALA A 259 12.83 -16.35 -3.37
C ALA A 259 14.33 -16.19 -3.58
N GLY A 260 14.74 -14.96 -3.92
CA GLY A 260 16.14 -14.55 -3.99
C GLY A 260 16.36 -13.26 -3.19
N GLY A 261 17.38 -13.23 -2.34
CA GLY A 261 17.73 -12.05 -1.55
C GLY A 261 16.59 -11.59 -0.63
N THR A 262 16.25 -10.30 -0.69
CA THR A 262 15.18 -9.70 0.13
C THR A 262 13.78 -10.12 -0.30
N GLY A 263 13.62 -10.78 -1.46
CA GLY A 263 12.35 -11.42 -1.85
C GLY A 263 11.91 -12.55 -0.93
N LEU A 264 12.72 -12.89 0.09
CA LEU A 264 12.35 -13.82 1.16
C LEU A 264 11.26 -13.24 2.09
N THR A 265 11.18 -11.92 2.30
CA THR A 265 10.29 -11.36 3.35
C THR A 265 8.79 -11.53 3.05
N PRO A 266 8.28 -11.41 1.81
CA PRO A 266 6.89 -11.76 1.50
C PRO A 266 6.59 -13.24 1.74
N MET A 267 7.54 -14.12 1.43
CA MET A 267 7.39 -15.57 1.65
C MET A 267 7.34 -15.87 3.15
N LEU A 268 8.24 -15.25 3.93
CA LEU A 268 8.28 -15.42 5.38
C LEU A 268 6.98 -14.98 6.04
N GLN A 269 6.38 -13.87 5.60
CA GLN A 269 5.08 -13.41 6.12
C GLN A 269 3.99 -14.48 5.98
N ILE A 270 3.88 -15.10 4.80
CA ILE A 270 2.88 -16.15 4.53
C ILE A 270 3.22 -17.44 5.31
N VAL A 271 4.50 -17.86 5.30
CA VAL A 271 4.94 -19.07 6.01
C VAL A 271 4.70 -18.95 7.52
N THR A 272 5.05 -17.81 8.11
CA THR A 272 4.80 -17.52 9.53
C THR A 272 3.30 -17.56 9.83
N ALA A 273 2.48 -16.94 8.99
CA ALA A 273 1.02 -16.96 9.15
C ALA A 273 0.43 -18.38 9.08
N ILE A 274 0.93 -19.24 8.17
CA ILE A 274 0.53 -20.65 8.10
C ILE A 274 0.96 -21.40 9.37
N TYR A 275 2.20 -21.20 9.80
CA TYR A 275 2.78 -21.93 10.93
C TYR A 275 2.17 -21.54 12.28
N GLU A 276 1.91 -20.25 12.50
CA GLU A 276 1.33 -19.71 13.74
C GLU A 276 -0.20 -19.90 13.81
N GLY A 277 -0.83 -20.25 12.69
CA GLY A 277 -2.28 -20.44 12.61
C GLY A 277 -3.02 -19.11 12.53
N ALA A 278 -2.86 -18.40 11.41
CA ALA A 278 -3.54 -17.13 11.15
C ALA A 278 -5.06 -17.25 11.45
N PRO A 279 -5.65 -16.21 12.11
CA PRO A 279 -7.05 -16.25 12.50
C PRO A 279 -7.92 -16.47 11.26
N LEU A 280 -8.87 -17.39 11.39
CA LEU A 280 -9.92 -17.58 10.39
C LEU A 280 -10.73 -16.28 10.35
N GLU A 281 -10.82 -15.64 9.19
CA GLU A 281 -11.86 -14.63 8.96
C GLU A 281 -13.21 -15.36 9.17
N ILE A 282 -13.94 -14.97 10.23
CA ILE A 282 -15.27 -15.51 10.57
C ILE A 282 -16.33 -14.80 9.71
#